data_AF-A0A015J1K6-F1
#
_entry.id   AF-A0A015J1K6-F1
#
_cell.length_a   1.000
_cell.length_b   1.000
_cell.length_c   1.000
_cell.angle_alpha   90.00
_cell.angle_beta   90.00
_cell.angle_gamma   90.00
#
_symmetry.space_group_name_H-M   'P 1'
#
loop_
_entity.id
_entity.type
_entity.pdbx_description
1 polymer ?
#
loop_
_entity_poly.entity_id
_entity_poly.type
_entity_poly.pdbx_seq_one_letter_code
_entity_poly.pdbx_strand_id
1 'polypeptide(L)'
;MSDSDPDDYMSSKFLTEPPPEPSHSLTYAERRRRKQLLNKSYNKPRRELENDYREQALAKRIDTEENESPGLKLLKKMGYEQGKGLGNSGRTEPIKFELKQDKLGLGMATEIKHKAQAELAKVAKRAKFEEDSFRERVRQENLEKRVEGQLRKLQNICETLDTKHGIEDNIYWQHEETADNEIKNNNNDEILFEEQVVEDDEGEKVQFQKERQEFEDLKV
;
A
#
# COMPACT_ATOMS: atom_id res chain seq x y z
N MET A 1 -11.81 41.59 -32.19
CA MET A 1 -11.40 40.67 -31.12
C MET A 1 -11.60 39.28 -31.68
N SER A 2 -10.50 38.65 -32.08
CA SER A 2 -10.44 37.33 -32.72
C SER A 2 -10.20 36.32 -31.62
N ASP A 3 -11.14 35.42 -31.39
CA ASP A 3 -10.96 34.29 -30.45
C ASP A 3 -11.44 33.03 -31.16
N SER A 4 -10.57 32.53 -32.01
CA SER A 4 -10.65 31.22 -32.66
C SER A 4 -9.28 30.60 -32.45
N ASP A 5 -9.02 30.14 -31.22
CA ASP A 5 -7.86 29.31 -30.96
C ASP A 5 -8.20 27.90 -31.49
N PRO A 6 -7.55 27.45 -32.57
CA PRO A 6 -7.79 26.12 -33.11
C PRO A 6 -7.28 25.09 -32.11
N ASP A 7 -8.10 24.08 -31.81
CA ASP A 7 -7.79 22.98 -30.89
C ASP A 7 -6.29 22.61 -30.91
N ASP A 8 -5.63 22.76 -29.77
CA ASP A 8 -4.19 22.54 -29.54
C ASP A 8 -3.78 21.10 -29.94
N TYR A 9 -3.46 20.97 -31.22
CA TYR A 9 -3.23 19.72 -31.94
C TYR A 9 -1.94 19.00 -31.51
N MET A 10 -1.17 19.59 -30.58
CA MET A 10 0.09 19.05 -30.05
C MET A 10 0.08 18.87 -28.53
N SER A 11 -1.07 19.04 -27.86
CA SER A 11 -1.15 18.83 -26.42
C SER A 11 -0.94 17.35 -26.02
N SER A 12 -0.29 17.13 -24.88
CA SER A 12 -0.05 15.79 -24.29
C SER A 12 -1.32 15.02 -23.93
N LYS A 13 -2.49 15.63 -24.11
CA LYS A 13 -3.81 15.06 -23.85
C LYS A 13 -4.11 13.87 -24.77
N PHE A 14 -3.66 13.93 -26.03
CA PHE A 14 -3.83 12.83 -27.00
C PHE A 14 -2.91 11.63 -26.74
N LEU A 15 -1.83 11.81 -25.98
CA LEU A 15 -0.89 10.74 -25.63
C LEU A 15 -1.22 10.08 -24.28
N THR A 16 -1.94 10.79 -23.41
CA THR A 16 -2.27 10.33 -22.06
C THR A 16 -3.69 9.78 -21.93
N GLU A 17 -4.62 10.19 -22.78
CA GLU A 17 -5.97 9.64 -22.79
C GLU A 17 -6.03 8.36 -23.62
N PRO A 18 -6.43 7.20 -23.03
CA PRO A 18 -6.70 6.01 -23.83
C PRO A 18 -7.83 6.34 -24.82
N PRO A 19 -7.81 5.76 -26.04
CA PRO A 19 -8.86 6.01 -27.03
C PRO A 19 -10.23 5.75 -26.38
N PRO A 20 -11.24 6.61 -26.64
CA PRO A 20 -12.55 6.45 -26.04
C PRO A 20 -13.06 5.05 -26.33
N GLU A 21 -13.29 4.27 -25.27
CA GLU A 21 -13.81 2.91 -25.40
C GLU A 21 -15.07 2.97 -26.26
N PRO A 22 -15.19 2.13 -27.30
CA PRO A 22 -16.37 2.13 -28.15
C PRO A 22 -17.59 1.93 -27.25
N SER A 23 -18.46 2.94 -27.19
CA SER A 23 -19.71 2.90 -26.43
C SER A 23 -20.72 1.99 -27.14
N HIS A 24 -20.36 0.72 -27.34
CA HIS A 24 -21.26 -0.25 -27.92
C HIS A 24 -22.24 -0.66 -26.83
N SER A 25 -23.36 0.04 -26.76
CA SER A 25 -24.50 -0.42 -25.97
C SER A 25 -24.87 -1.81 -26.47
N LEU A 26 -24.69 -2.82 -25.63
CA LEU A 26 -24.98 -4.22 -25.96
C LEU A 26 -26.32 -4.33 -26.67
N THR A 27 -26.32 -5.05 -27.79
CA THR A 27 -27.55 -5.29 -28.55
C THR A 27 -28.55 -6.02 -27.67
N TYR A 28 -29.86 -5.83 -27.90
CA TYR A 28 -30.91 -6.53 -27.14
C TYR A 28 -30.70 -8.06 -27.10
N ALA A 29 -30.26 -8.64 -28.22
CA ALA A 29 -29.90 -10.05 -28.33
C ALA A 29 -28.74 -10.45 -27.40
N GLU A 30 -27.69 -9.63 -27.32
CA GLU A 30 -26.56 -9.82 -26.40
C GLU A 30 -26.99 -9.68 -24.93
N ARG A 31 -27.81 -8.68 -24.62
CA ARG A 31 -28.35 -8.50 -23.26
C ARG A 31 -29.18 -9.70 -22.83
N ARG A 32 -30.00 -10.24 -23.74
CA ARG A 32 -30.79 -11.46 -23.51
C ARG A 32 -29.90 -12.68 -23.32
N ARG A 33 -28.89 -12.88 -24.16
CA ARG A 33 -27.93 -13.98 -24.07
C ARG A 33 -27.13 -13.92 -22.78
N ARG A 34 -26.63 -12.74 -22.40
CA ARG A 34 -25.92 -12.51 -21.13
C ARG A 34 -26.79 -12.80 -19.93
N LYS A 35 -28.06 -12.37 -19.93
CA LYS A 35 -29.03 -12.67 -18.86
C LYS A 35 -29.32 -14.17 -18.75
N GLN A 36 -29.44 -14.87 -19.87
CA GLN A 36 -29.61 -16.32 -19.90
C GLN A 36 -28.37 -17.06 -19.38
N LEU A 37 -27.18 -16.61 -19.74
CA LEU A 37 -25.91 -17.16 -19.24
C LEU A 37 -25.76 -16.91 -17.74
N LEU A 38 -26.01 -15.69 -17.25
CA LEU A 38 -25.98 -15.37 -15.82
C LEU A 38 -26.94 -16.26 -15.00
N ASN A 39 -28.15 -16.47 -15.52
CA ASN A 39 -29.15 -17.31 -14.86
C ASN A 39 -28.83 -18.81 -14.93
N LYS A 40 -27.93 -19.22 -15.83
CA LYS A 40 -27.54 -20.63 -16.03
C LYS A 40 -26.16 -20.94 -15.42
N SER A 41 -25.35 -19.93 -15.12
CA SER A 41 -23.91 -20.11 -14.85
C SER A 41 -23.57 -20.51 -13.42
N TYR A 42 -24.52 -20.49 -12.47
CA TYR A 42 -24.20 -20.84 -11.09
C TYR A 42 -25.24 -21.73 -10.45
N ASN A 43 -24.97 -23.04 -10.49
CA ASN A 43 -25.64 -24.00 -9.64
C ASN A 43 -24.85 -24.08 -8.34
N LYS A 44 -25.43 -23.59 -7.24
CA LYS A 44 -24.81 -23.71 -5.91
C LYS A 44 -24.49 -25.18 -5.63
N PRO A 45 -23.27 -25.52 -5.18
CA PRO A 45 -22.96 -26.88 -4.77
C PRO A 45 -23.87 -27.33 -3.63
N ARG A 46 -24.17 -28.62 -3.57
CA ARG A 46 -25.09 -29.22 -2.59
C ARG A 46 -24.77 -28.81 -1.13
N ARG A 47 -23.49 -28.68 -0.80
CA ARG A 47 -23.02 -28.27 0.54
C ARG A 47 -23.47 -26.86 0.91
N GLU A 48 -23.43 -25.92 -0.04
CA GLU A 48 -23.88 -24.55 0.19
C GLU A 48 -25.40 -24.50 0.31
N LEU A 49 -26.12 -25.24 -0.54
CA LEU A 49 -27.58 -25.33 -0.45
C LEU A 49 -28.05 -25.91 0.89
N GLU A 50 -27.37 -26.93 1.41
CA GLU A 50 -27.68 -27.52 2.71
C GLU A 50 -27.42 -26.54 3.87
N ASN A 51 -26.34 -25.76 3.79
CA ASN A 51 -26.05 -24.71 4.76
C ASN A 51 -27.12 -23.61 4.72
N ASP A 52 -27.47 -23.12 3.52
CA ASP A 52 -28.53 -22.12 3.33
C ASP A 52 -29.85 -22.60 3.93
N TYR A 53 -30.21 -23.87 3.67
CA TYR A 53 -31.42 -24.49 4.22
C TYR A 53 -31.36 -24.60 5.75
N ARG A 54 -30.21 -24.99 6.31
CA ARG A 54 -29.98 -25.07 7.75
C ARG A 54 -30.10 -23.71 8.42
N GLU A 55 -29.51 -22.67 7.83
CA GLU A 55 -29.59 -21.29 8.35
C GLU A 55 -31.02 -20.75 8.30
N GLN A 56 -31.73 -20.98 7.20
CA GLN A 56 -33.15 -20.63 7.09
C GLN A 56 -34.00 -21.34 8.13
N ALA A 57 -33.76 -22.64 8.37
CA ALA A 57 -34.46 -23.40 9.38
C ALA A 57 -34.13 -22.91 10.80
N LEU A 58 -32.88 -22.57 11.08
CA LEU A 58 -32.44 -22.02 12.37
C LEU A 58 -32.99 -20.62 12.63
N ALA A 59 -33.17 -19.81 11.58
CA ALA A 59 -33.76 -18.48 11.67
C ALA A 59 -35.28 -18.52 11.95
N LYS A 60 -35.97 -19.58 11.52
CA LYS A 60 -37.41 -19.77 11.81
C LYS A 60 -37.61 -20.07 13.30
N ARG A 61 -38.17 -19.10 14.02
CA ARG A 61 -38.48 -19.26 15.45
C ARG A 61 -39.58 -20.29 15.65
N ILE A 62 -39.32 -21.26 16.53
CA ILE A 62 -40.24 -22.36 16.87
C ILE A 62 -41.35 -21.90 17.84
N ASP A 63 -41.18 -20.73 18.45
CA ASP A 63 -42.03 -20.20 19.51
C ASP A 63 -43.29 -19.48 19.01
N THR A 64 -43.52 -19.42 17.69
CA THR A 64 -44.72 -18.79 17.13
C THR A 64 -45.90 -19.76 17.18
N GLU A 65 -47.09 -19.27 17.55
CA GLU A 65 -48.30 -20.10 17.67
C GLU A 65 -48.66 -20.81 16.35
N GLU A 66 -48.35 -20.18 15.22
CA GLU A 66 -48.59 -20.72 13.88
C GLU A 66 -47.60 -21.83 13.48
N ASN A 67 -46.39 -21.85 14.04
CA ASN A 67 -45.33 -22.83 13.73
C ASN A 67 -44.86 -23.59 14.97
N GLU A 68 -45.77 -23.89 15.87
CA GLU A 68 -45.45 -24.56 17.12
C GLU A 68 -45.05 -26.02 16.88
N SER A 69 -43.77 -26.33 17.10
CA SER A 69 -43.27 -27.70 16.93
C SER A 69 -43.98 -28.68 17.89
N PRO A 70 -44.17 -29.96 17.51
CA PRO A 70 -44.77 -30.96 18.39
C PRO A 70 -44.06 -31.09 19.75
N GLY A 71 -42.74 -30.88 19.79
CA GLY A 71 -41.95 -30.91 21.02
C GLY A 71 -42.29 -29.75 21.97
N LEU A 72 -42.48 -28.54 21.43
CA LEU A 72 -42.87 -27.38 22.23
C LEU A 72 -44.28 -27.55 22.83
N LYS A 73 -45.22 -28.14 22.06
CA LYS A 73 -46.57 -28.49 22.55
C LYS A 73 -46.52 -29.43 23.74
N LEU A 74 -45.68 -30.46 23.68
CA LEU A 74 -45.52 -31.41 24.76
C LEU A 74 -44.88 -30.76 26.00
N LEU A 75 -43.85 -29.93 25.80
CA LEU A 75 -43.20 -29.19 26.88
C LEU A 75 -44.18 -28.26 27.61
N LYS A 76 -45.00 -27.48 26.87
CA LYS A 76 -46.03 -26.63 27.48
C LYS A 76 -47.03 -27.45 28.31
N LYS A 77 -47.44 -28.62 27.82
CA LYS A 77 -48.32 -29.54 28.59
C LYS A 77 -47.67 -30.08 29.87
N MET A 78 -46.35 -30.18 29.91
CA MET A 78 -45.58 -30.59 31.08
C MET A 78 -45.24 -29.43 32.03
N GLY A 79 -45.77 -28.22 31.77
CA GLY A 79 -45.56 -27.04 32.62
C GLY A 79 -44.32 -26.22 32.25
N TYR A 80 -43.78 -26.37 31.04
CA TYR A 80 -42.75 -25.47 30.54
C TYR A 80 -43.35 -24.11 30.16
N GLU A 81 -42.78 -23.05 30.73
CA GLU A 81 -43.10 -21.66 30.42
C GLU A 81 -42.00 -21.07 29.54
N GLN A 82 -42.39 -20.29 28.53
CA GLN A 82 -41.43 -19.68 27.60
C GLN A 82 -40.48 -18.74 28.35
N GLY A 83 -39.16 -18.92 28.14
CA GLY A 83 -38.12 -18.08 28.75
C GLY A 83 -37.57 -18.60 30.07
N LYS A 84 -38.13 -19.68 30.63
CA LYS A 84 -37.62 -20.32 31.85
C LYS A 84 -36.73 -21.52 31.52
N GLY A 85 -35.61 -21.65 32.22
CA GLY A 85 -34.79 -22.86 32.16
C GLY A 85 -35.54 -24.06 32.74
N LEU A 86 -35.22 -25.27 32.25
CA LEU A 86 -35.83 -26.50 32.77
C LEU A 86 -35.27 -26.87 34.15
N GLY A 87 -36.13 -27.22 35.11
CA GLY A 87 -35.70 -27.51 36.49
C GLY A 87 -35.37 -26.25 37.30
N ASN A 88 -34.73 -26.39 38.47
CA ASN A 88 -34.53 -25.28 39.40
C ASN A 88 -33.43 -24.29 38.97
N SER A 89 -32.49 -24.73 38.12
CA SER A 89 -31.36 -23.92 37.64
C SER A 89 -30.89 -24.33 36.23
N GLY A 90 -31.85 -24.71 35.36
CA GLY A 90 -31.53 -25.08 33.98
C GLY A 90 -31.08 -23.90 33.14
N ARG A 91 -30.22 -24.16 32.15
CA ARG A 91 -29.82 -23.16 31.16
C ARG A 91 -30.96 -22.92 30.18
N THR A 92 -31.23 -21.67 29.86
CA THR A 92 -32.24 -21.27 28.86
C THR A 92 -31.72 -21.42 27.44
N GLU A 93 -30.40 -21.26 27.24
CA GLU A 93 -29.76 -21.38 25.94
C GLU A 93 -28.96 -22.69 25.80
N PRO A 94 -29.04 -23.36 24.64
CA PRO A 94 -28.18 -24.50 24.32
C PRO A 94 -26.69 -24.15 24.36
N ILE A 95 -25.86 -25.15 24.65
CA ILE A 95 -24.40 -24.99 24.60
C ILE A 95 -23.96 -24.83 23.14
N LYS A 96 -23.28 -23.72 22.86
CA LYS A 96 -22.67 -23.47 21.56
C LYS A 96 -21.49 -24.43 21.36
N PHE A 97 -21.46 -25.13 20.24
CA PHE A 97 -20.34 -25.96 19.84
C PHE A 97 -19.75 -25.43 18.54
N GLU A 98 -18.42 -25.45 18.45
CA GLU A 98 -17.70 -25.07 17.25
C GLU A 98 -17.38 -26.32 16.44
N LEU A 99 -17.93 -26.41 15.23
CA LEU A 99 -17.59 -27.48 14.30
C LEU A 99 -16.22 -27.19 13.69
N LYS A 100 -15.23 -28.01 14.06
CA LYS A 100 -13.91 -27.96 13.42
C LYS A 100 -14.04 -28.45 11.97
N GLN A 101 -13.96 -27.52 11.03
CA GLN A 101 -13.96 -27.85 9.59
C GLN A 101 -12.56 -28.17 9.06
N ASP A 102 -11.53 -27.85 9.86
CA ASP A 102 -10.13 -27.99 9.49
C ASP A 102 -9.59 -29.39 9.76
N LYS A 103 -8.74 -29.87 8.85
CA LYS A 103 -7.95 -31.12 9.03
C LYS A 103 -6.69 -30.93 9.87
N LEU A 104 -6.45 -29.73 10.39
CA LEU A 104 -5.28 -29.41 11.20
C LEU A 104 -5.35 -30.09 12.57
N GLY A 105 -4.21 -30.25 13.25
CA GLY A 105 -4.16 -30.70 14.65
C GLY A 105 -4.95 -29.78 15.60
N LEU A 106 -5.32 -30.26 16.78
CA LEU A 106 -5.84 -29.40 17.84
C LEU A 106 -4.70 -28.43 18.27
N GLY A 107 -4.99 -27.14 18.41
CA GLY A 107 -3.99 -26.11 18.76
C GLY A 107 -3.26 -25.46 17.58
N MET A 108 -3.04 -26.16 16.47
CA MET A 108 -2.27 -25.62 15.32
C MET A 108 -2.88 -24.33 14.72
N ALA A 109 -4.22 -24.25 14.67
CA ALA A 109 -4.91 -23.04 14.19
C ALA A 109 -4.60 -21.80 15.04
N THR A 110 -4.37 -21.98 16.34
CA THR A 110 -4.01 -20.87 17.24
C THR A 110 -2.58 -20.41 16.99
N GLU A 111 -1.64 -21.33 16.80
CA GLU A 111 -0.25 -21.00 16.50
C GLU A 111 -0.10 -20.28 15.15
N ILE A 112 -0.84 -20.72 14.13
CA ILE A 112 -0.83 -20.06 12.82
C ILE A 112 -1.36 -18.63 12.94
N LYS A 113 -2.46 -18.42 13.69
CA LYS A 113 -2.99 -17.07 13.96
C LYS A 113 -1.98 -16.20 14.71
N HIS A 114 -1.33 -16.75 15.74
CA HIS A 114 -0.30 -16.03 16.49
C HIS A 114 0.91 -15.67 15.63
N LYS A 115 1.38 -16.59 14.77
CA LYS A 115 2.47 -16.33 13.83
C LYS A 115 2.11 -15.24 12.83
N ALA A 116 0.92 -15.31 12.23
CA ALA A 116 0.43 -14.29 11.29
C ALA A 116 0.35 -12.89 11.95
N GLN A 117 -0.17 -12.80 13.17
CA GLN A 117 -0.21 -11.54 13.91
C GLN A 117 1.19 -11.01 14.25
N ALA A 118 2.12 -11.89 14.63
CA ALA A 118 3.49 -11.51 14.92
C ALA A 118 4.23 -10.98 13.69
N GLU A 119 3.98 -11.55 12.51
CA GLU A 119 4.56 -11.07 11.25
C GLU A 119 4.02 -9.69 10.87
N LEU A 120 2.71 -9.47 10.98
CA LEU A 120 2.11 -8.15 10.76
C LEU A 120 2.68 -7.09 11.72
N ALA A 121 2.86 -7.44 12.99
CA ALA A 121 3.47 -6.54 13.97
C ALA A 121 4.95 -6.24 13.65
N LYS A 122 5.71 -7.21 13.12
CA LYS A 122 7.09 -6.99 12.67
C LYS A 122 7.16 -6.06 11.46
N VAL A 123 6.26 -6.23 10.49
CA VAL A 123 6.18 -5.33 9.32
C VAL A 123 5.84 -3.91 9.77
N ALA A 124 4.87 -3.74 10.67
CA ALA A 124 4.51 -2.43 11.21
C ALA A 124 5.68 -1.78 11.99
N LYS A 125 6.46 -2.55 12.75
CA LYS A 125 7.66 -2.06 13.43
C LYS A 125 8.78 -1.67 12.47
N ARG A 126 8.98 -2.42 11.38
CA ARG A 126 9.96 -2.09 10.34
C ARG A 126 9.61 -0.79 9.62
N ALA A 127 8.34 -0.60 9.25
CA ALA A 127 7.88 0.64 8.63
C ALA A 127 8.11 1.86 9.53
N LYS A 128 7.85 1.75 10.84
CA LYS A 128 8.15 2.83 11.81
C LYS A 128 9.65 3.06 11.98
N PHE A 129 10.44 1.99 12.05
CA PHE A 129 11.89 2.09 12.17
C PHE A 129 12.52 2.82 10.98
N GLU A 130 12.01 2.58 9.76
CA GLU A 130 12.49 3.25 8.54
C GLU A 130 12.20 4.76 8.55
N GLU A 131 11.01 5.18 8.98
CA GLU A 131 10.64 6.59 9.11
C GLU A 131 11.44 7.31 10.20
N ASP A 132 11.61 6.67 11.36
CA ASP A 132 12.37 7.24 12.48
C ASP A 132 13.87 7.35 12.14
N SER A 133 14.43 6.40 11.38
CA SER A 133 15.85 6.40 10.98
C SER A 133 16.25 7.63 10.16
N PHE A 134 15.40 8.06 9.21
CA PHE A 134 15.69 9.26 8.43
C PHE A 134 15.68 10.53 9.29
N ARG A 135 14.69 10.64 10.19
CA ARG A 135 14.55 11.80 11.08
C ARG A 135 15.69 11.90 12.09
N GLU A 136 16.14 10.77 12.62
CA GLU A 136 17.29 10.70 13.52
C GLU A 136 18.58 11.09 12.79
N ARG A 137 18.81 10.60 11.57
CA ARG A 137 19.95 11.00 10.74
C ARG A 137 19.98 12.51 10.49
N VAL A 138 18.86 13.10 10.06
CA VAL A 138 18.76 14.55 9.80
C VAL A 138 18.95 15.35 11.09
N ARG A 139 18.43 14.87 12.23
CA ARG A 139 18.65 15.51 13.53
C ARG A 139 20.14 15.50 13.88
N GLN A 140 20.82 14.38 13.70
CA GLN A 140 22.24 14.25 14.01
C GLN A 140 23.10 15.17 13.13
N GLU A 141 22.86 15.18 11.82
CA GLU A 141 23.59 16.04 10.88
C GLU A 141 23.42 17.53 11.24
N ASN A 142 22.20 17.96 11.59
CA ASN A 142 21.93 19.33 12.02
C ASN A 142 22.59 19.68 13.36
N LEU A 143 22.68 18.72 14.28
CA LEU A 143 23.39 18.90 15.55
C LEU A 143 24.89 19.06 15.32
N GLU A 144 25.49 18.23 14.47
CA GLU A 144 26.90 18.31 14.10
C GLU A 144 27.23 19.66 13.45
N LYS A 145 26.45 20.10 12.45
CA LYS A 145 26.59 21.42 11.82
C LYS A 145 26.47 22.57 12.82
N ARG A 146 25.57 22.45 13.80
CA ARG A 146 25.40 23.47 14.85
C ARG A 146 26.61 23.51 15.78
N VAL A 147 27.13 22.36 16.20
CA VAL A 147 28.32 22.26 17.05
C VAL A 147 29.55 22.79 16.31
N GLU A 148 29.74 22.41 15.05
CA GLU A 148 30.82 22.92 14.19
C GLU A 148 30.74 24.45 14.05
N GLY A 149 29.55 25.00 13.79
CA GLY A 149 29.34 26.44 13.72
C GLY A 149 29.61 27.16 15.05
N GLN A 150 29.38 26.50 16.20
CA GLN A 150 29.77 27.05 17.50
C GLN A 150 31.29 26.97 17.72
N LEU A 151 31.93 25.86 17.36
CA LEU A 151 33.39 25.71 17.43
C LEU A 151 34.10 26.78 16.60
N ARG A 152 33.66 27.01 15.36
CA ARG A 152 34.25 28.05 14.50
C ARG A 152 34.10 29.45 15.08
N LYS A 153 32.95 29.76 15.70
CA LYS A 153 32.76 31.04 16.41
C LYS A 153 33.69 31.17 17.62
N LEU A 154 33.87 30.10 18.39
CA LEU A 154 34.79 30.08 19.53
C LEU A 154 36.23 30.27 19.08
N GLN A 155 36.65 29.62 17.98
CA GLN A 155 37.98 29.79 17.38
C GLN A 155 38.23 31.25 17.00
N ASN A 156 37.30 31.89 16.27
CA ASN A 156 37.43 33.30 15.91
C ASN A 156 37.50 34.21 17.16
N ILE A 157 36.73 33.91 18.21
CA ILE A 157 36.80 34.66 19.46
C ILE A 157 38.18 34.51 20.10
N CYS A 158 38.73 33.29 20.16
CA CYS A 158 40.08 33.04 20.68
C CYS A 158 41.14 33.79 19.86
N GLU A 159 41.07 33.75 18.54
CA GLU A 159 41.98 34.49 17.64
C GLU A 159 41.92 36.00 17.91
N THR A 160 40.72 36.59 17.99
CA THR A 160 40.56 38.03 18.27
C THR A 160 41.04 38.44 19.66
N LEU A 161 41.06 37.51 20.62
CA LEU A 161 41.54 37.77 21.97
C LEU A 161 43.07 37.66 22.03
N ASP A 162 43.64 36.61 21.42
CA ASP A 162 45.08 36.36 21.38
C ASP A 162 45.83 37.45 20.61
N THR A 163 45.30 37.88 19.46
CA THR A 163 45.84 39.01 18.66
C THR A 163 45.89 40.31 19.45
N LYS A 164 44.87 40.60 20.29
CA LYS A 164 44.88 41.78 21.18
C LYS A 164 45.94 41.69 22.27
N HIS A 165 46.33 40.47 22.67
CA HIS A 165 47.37 40.23 23.66
C HIS A 165 48.76 40.02 23.04
N GLY A 166 48.91 40.15 21.73
CA GLY A 166 50.19 40.01 21.01
C GLY A 166 50.67 38.57 20.82
N ILE A 167 49.76 37.59 20.92
CA ILE A 167 50.04 36.18 20.61
C ILE A 167 49.58 35.93 19.17
N GLU A 168 50.54 35.78 18.26
CA GLU A 168 50.25 35.67 16.82
C GLU A 168 49.99 34.24 16.35
N ASP A 169 50.43 33.20 17.07
CA ASP A 169 50.27 31.81 16.67
C ASP A 169 49.83 30.92 17.85
N ASN A 170 48.68 30.26 17.73
CA ASN A 170 48.17 29.33 18.73
C ASN A 170 47.43 28.14 18.10
N ILE A 171 47.78 26.93 18.53
CA ILE A 171 47.30 25.65 18.00
C ILE A 171 45.77 25.52 18.13
N TYR A 172 45.16 26.16 19.13
CA TYR A 172 43.73 26.01 19.42
C TYR A 172 42.78 26.66 18.41
N TRP A 173 43.25 27.63 17.62
CA TRP A 173 42.47 28.24 16.54
C TRP A 173 43.13 28.09 15.16
N GLN A 174 44.29 27.43 15.08
CA GLN A 174 44.87 27.00 13.80
C GLN A 174 43.92 26.01 13.11
N HIS A 175 43.60 26.30 11.86
CA HIS A 175 42.75 25.45 11.04
C HIS A 175 43.64 24.41 10.36
N GLU A 176 43.46 23.12 10.68
CA GLU A 176 43.94 22.08 9.79
C GLU A 176 43.07 22.17 8.52
N GLU A 177 43.67 22.61 7.42
CA GLU A 177 43.09 22.45 6.08
C GLU A 177 43.09 20.96 5.75
N THR A 178 42.16 20.20 6.34
CA THR A 178 41.93 18.82 5.93
C THR A 178 41.30 18.86 4.53
N ALA A 179 41.69 17.90 3.69
CA ALA A 179 41.35 17.77 2.27
C ALA A 179 39.83 17.80 1.92
N ASP A 180 38.95 17.88 2.91
CA ASP A 180 37.50 17.96 2.77
C ASP A 180 37.01 19.31 2.21
N ASN A 181 37.80 20.39 2.36
CA ASN A 181 37.48 21.68 1.75
C ASN A 181 37.67 21.68 0.22
N GLU A 182 38.61 20.91 -0.31
CA GLU A 182 38.84 20.78 -1.76
C GLU A 182 37.66 20.05 -2.45
N ILE A 183 37.10 19.02 -1.81
CA ILE A 183 35.99 18.23 -2.36
C ILE A 183 34.68 19.03 -2.42
N LYS A 184 34.43 19.92 -1.44
CA LYS A 184 33.22 20.77 -1.43
C LYS A 184 33.26 21.92 -2.44
N ASN A 185 34.45 22.45 -2.73
CA ASN A 185 34.61 23.55 -3.69
C ASN A 185 34.46 23.05 -5.14
N ASN A 186 35.00 21.87 -5.47
CA ASN A 186 34.90 21.30 -6.82
C ASN A 186 33.45 21.00 -7.26
N ASN A 187 32.54 20.68 -6.33
CA ASN A 187 31.14 20.40 -6.67
C ASN A 187 30.28 21.66 -6.90
N ASN A 188 30.78 22.85 -6.55
CA ASN A 188 30.06 24.12 -6.79
C ASN A 188 30.38 24.72 -8.16
N ASP A 189 31.46 24.29 -8.81
CA ASP A 189 31.91 24.82 -10.10
C ASP A 189 31.28 24.12 -11.33
N GLU A 190 30.49 23.06 -11.12
CA GLU A 190 29.89 22.24 -12.19
C GLU A 190 28.43 22.61 -12.54
N ILE A 191 27.92 23.73 -12.01
CA ILE A 191 26.58 24.27 -12.35
C ILE A 191 26.71 25.71 -12.87
N LEU A 192 27.48 25.91 -13.94
CA LEU A 192 27.39 27.14 -14.73
C LEU A 192 27.63 26.85 -16.22
N PHE A 193 26.54 26.87 -16.98
CA PHE A 193 26.44 27.09 -18.43
C PHE A 193 27.11 26.10 -19.40
N GLU A 194 26.27 25.29 -20.07
CA GLU A 194 26.52 24.98 -21.48
C GLU A 194 25.21 25.14 -22.27
N GLU A 195 24.92 26.42 -22.55
CA GLU A 195 24.08 26.87 -23.64
C GLU A 195 24.94 26.83 -24.92
N GLN A 196 24.58 25.92 -25.83
CA GLN A 196 24.69 26.06 -27.29
C GLN A 196 26.08 26.02 -27.96
N VAL A 197 26.45 24.84 -28.50
CA VAL A 197 26.99 24.72 -29.87
C VAL A 197 26.32 23.51 -30.55
N VAL A 198 25.48 23.82 -31.53
CA VAL A 198 24.96 22.88 -32.53
C VAL A 198 25.96 22.91 -33.68
N GLU A 199 26.54 21.78 -34.06
CA GLU A 199 26.95 21.49 -35.44
C GLU A 199 27.26 19.98 -35.60
N ASP A 200 26.38 19.34 -36.39
CA ASP A 200 26.56 18.21 -37.31
C ASP A 200 27.10 16.84 -36.85
N ASP A 201 26.20 15.86 -36.76
CA ASP A 201 26.50 14.43 -37.00
C ASP A 201 25.22 13.64 -37.41
N GLU A 202 24.73 13.87 -38.63
CA GLU A 202 23.63 13.09 -39.26
C GLU A 202 24.11 11.88 -40.08
N GLY A 203 25.35 11.39 -39.87
CA GLY A 203 25.95 10.35 -40.71
C GLY A 203 25.66 8.89 -40.30
N GLU A 204 25.57 8.58 -39.01
CA GLU A 204 25.68 7.18 -38.54
C GLU A 204 24.34 6.50 -38.21
N LYS A 205 23.24 7.25 -38.04
CA LYS A 205 21.94 6.67 -37.64
C LYS A 205 21.19 5.97 -38.78
N VAL A 206 21.56 6.23 -40.04
CA VAL A 206 20.85 5.70 -41.22
C VAL A 206 21.27 4.26 -41.55
N GLN A 207 22.49 3.84 -41.23
CA GLN A 207 22.93 2.47 -41.53
C GLN A 207 22.35 1.43 -40.56
N PHE A 208 22.21 1.76 -39.28
CA PHE A 208 21.71 0.82 -38.27
C PHE A 208 20.21 0.50 -38.43
N GLN A 209 19.42 1.40 -39.01
CA GLN A 209 17.98 1.17 -39.23
C GLN A 209 17.68 0.33 -40.47
N LYS A 210 18.54 0.38 -41.51
CA LYS A 210 18.40 -0.46 -42.71
C LYS A 210 18.66 -1.93 -42.42
N GLU A 211 19.69 -2.25 -41.63
CA GLU A 211 20.01 -3.65 -41.27
C GLU A 211 18.93 -4.29 -40.38
N ARG A 212 18.19 -3.50 -39.59
CA ARG A 212 17.07 -4.02 -38.79
C ARG A 212 15.84 -4.37 -39.64
N GLN A 213 15.56 -3.61 -40.69
CA GLN A 213 14.41 -3.86 -41.56
C GLN A 213 14.63 -5.10 -42.43
N GLU A 214 15.85 -5.33 -42.92
CA GLU A 214 16.16 -6.55 -43.69
C GLU A 214 16.06 -7.84 -42.87
N PHE A 215 16.19 -7.78 -41.54
CA PHE A 215 16.05 -8.95 -40.66
C PHE A 215 14.60 -9.29 -40.30
N GLU A 216 13.67 -8.34 -40.37
CA GLU A 216 12.25 -8.59 -40.06
C GLU A 216 11.45 -9.11 -41.26
N ASP A 217 11.85 -8.77 -42.49
CA ASP A 217 11.18 -9.23 -43.72
C ASP A 217 11.48 -10.70 -44.08
N LEU A 218 12.44 -11.36 -43.43
CA LEU A 218 12.73 -12.80 -43.61
C LEU A 218 11.95 -13.74 -42.67
N LYS A 219 11.01 -13.21 -41.87
CA LYS A 219 10.24 -13.98 -40.87
C LYS A 219 8.75 -14.14 -41.19
N VAL A 220 8.37 -14.08 -42.47
CA VAL A 220 7.05 -14.47 -42.98
C VAL A 220 7.22 -15.59 -44.00
#